data_AF-A0A3M2CBJ7-F1
#
_entry.id   AF-A0A3M2CBJ7-F1
#
_cell.length_a   1.000
_cell.length_b   1.000
_cell.length_c   1.000
_cell.angle_alpha   90.00
_cell.angle_beta   90.00
_cell.angle_gamma   90.00
#
_symmetry.space_group_name_H-M   'P 1'
#
loop_
_entity.id
_entity.type
_entity.pdbx_description
1 polymer ?
#
loop_
_entity_poly.entity_id
_entity_poly.type
_entity_poly.pdbx_seq_one_letter_code
_entity_poly.pdbx_strand_id
1 'polypeptide(L)'
;MHRPIARRRVSLAGLVLMGLTACPALGVQPEDGVAGAFQPIERLADESGPAIDEVVKRLRDPETVRETLQSLAALTIVPPPLWRDVSVLTTSDQDGDVRMLAVRVVTRFATREAVTLLVRLTGDADETVASEAKSGLIQLTATGSGWGSDQWKAWLEATAGWNDRTWARHLLAWQAEARRRLESELAGLRDESVALYRKLHAELDPGGRTGLIAELIRDDRPWLRDLGFDLAGRDVSARTGLGEEVARAAADRLRHPDPRVRGMAANLVSRLVPPDAMLLLTEALAAEKDARAAEPMLLGVARWPNPEAVEPAITWLERDDAPIDAAATALWAFTNAGLLDSEDDQARVLARLRALGLDRTGEPGMRMLVRLGGEADLARVAALLTAPDSPLRATAAEALGESPEGTARLLALASNDPRLFAPTARAITRHDPTPAGLRAIAGLPALQPADRARAVLAHAERLDAGLLAEAVGAAGLDDELTERVLSRLAENDGQSEPGVIDGLLALAEVRMRLGLPDAAGEVIAALLDAPLSDAQQQRLRRVRIWRRLTIGDTEGAWAIDSATSEDWLEALSKMPADWADRSDMAERALTTFGQQLDAGSKARFEAMLAPRDGSSLEDS
;
A
#
# COMPACT_ATOMS: atom_id res chain seq x y z
N MET A 1 -24.77 -58.00 -9.32
CA MET A 1 -23.72 -57.98 -10.37
C MET A 1 -22.48 -57.28 -9.82
N HIS A 2 -21.61 -58.03 -9.15
CA HIS A 2 -20.30 -57.55 -8.70
C HIS A 2 -19.24 -58.05 -9.68
N ARG A 3 -18.50 -57.13 -10.31
CA ARG A 3 -17.30 -57.46 -11.09
C ARG A 3 -16.14 -57.70 -10.12
N PRO A 4 -15.31 -58.75 -10.30
CA PRO A 4 -14.15 -58.97 -9.46
C PRO A 4 -13.02 -58.00 -9.84
N ILE A 5 -12.43 -57.35 -8.84
CA ILE A 5 -11.20 -56.57 -8.95
C ILE A 5 -10.06 -57.57 -9.18
N ALA A 6 -9.44 -57.50 -10.35
CA ALA A 6 -8.23 -58.24 -10.67
C ALA A 6 -7.10 -57.78 -9.73
N ARG A 7 -6.67 -58.66 -8.81
CA ARG A 7 -5.47 -58.48 -7.99
C ARG A 7 -4.25 -58.45 -8.91
N ARG A 8 -3.71 -57.27 -9.21
CA ARG A 8 -2.34 -57.13 -9.75
C ARG A 8 -1.38 -57.72 -8.72
N ARG A 9 -0.62 -58.75 -9.09
CA ARG A 9 0.51 -59.24 -8.31
C ARG A 9 1.58 -58.14 -8.32
N VAL A 10 1.69 -57.40 -7.23
CA VAL A 10 2.86 -56.55 -6.96
C VAL A 10 4.00 -57.51 -6.61
N SER A 11 5.04 -57.55 -7.43
CA SER A 11 6.25 -58.35 -7.16
C SER A 11 6.94 -57.84 -5.90
N LEU A 12 7.38 -58.75 -5.03
CA LEU A 12 8.09 -58.47 -3.78
C LEU A 12 9.34 -57.59 -4.00
N ALA A 13 9.98 -57.69 -5.18
CA ALA A 13 11.10 -56.85 -5.60
C ALA A 13 10.72 -55.36 -5.76
N GLY A 14 9.48 -55.07 -6.15
CA GLY A 14 8.98 -53.70 -6.29
C GLY A 14 8.72 -53.00 -4.96
N LEU A 15 8.43 -53.75 -3.89
CA LEU A 15 8.22 -53.22 -2.54
C LEU A 15 9.54 -52.90 -1.82
N VAL A 16 10.57 -53.72 -2.03
CA VAL A 16 11.91 -53.50 -1.44
C VAL A 16 12.64 -52.33 -2.13
N LEU A 17 12.46 -52.15 -3.45
CA LEU A 17 13.07 -51.04 -4.20
C LEU A 17 12.40 -49.68 -3.97
N MET A 18 11.11 -49.62 -3.59
CA MET A 18 10.47 -48.37 -3.18
C MET A 18 10.98 -47.84 -1.83
N GLY A 19 11.56 -48.69 -0.97
CA GLY A 19 12.18 -48.26 0.29
C GLY A 19 13.47 -47.44 0.09
N LEU A 20 14.20 -47.66 -1.01
CA LEU A 20 15.49 -47.04 -1.29
C LEU A 20 15.38 -45.62 -1.90
N THR A 21 14.21 -45.21 -2.40
CA THR A 21 14.01 -43.89 -3.02
C THR A 21 13.41 -42.83 -2.08
N ALA A 22 13.02 -43.19 -0.86
CA ALA A 22 12.35 -42.32 0.11
C ALA A 22 13.30 -41.46 1.00
N CYS A 23 14.59 -41.36 0.67
CA CYS A 23 15.59 -40.76 1.57
C CYS A 23 15.84 -39.22 1.54
N PRO A 24 15.10 -38.33 0.84
CA PRO A 24 15.39 -36.89 0.97
C PRO A 24 14.65 -36.19 2.15
N ALA A 25 13.97 -36.90 3.05
CA ALA A 25 13.18 -36.30 4.14
C ALA A 25 13.91 -36.16 5.50
N LEU A 26 15.17 -36.58 5.62
CA LEU A 26 15.93 -36.46 6.86
C LEU A 26 16.73 -35.16 6.85
N GLY A 27 16.20 -34.12 7.49
CA GLY A 27 16.81 -32.80 7.64
C GLY A 27 18.08 -32.81 8.50
N VAL A 28 19.14 -33.48 8.03
CA VAL A 28 20.46 -33.48 8.66
C VAL A 28 21.15 -32.15 8.37
N GLN A 29 21.43 -31.40 9.43
CA GLN A 29 22.18 -30.15 9.37
C GLN A 29 23.65 -30.43 9.00
N PRO A 30 24.32 -29.53 8.25
CA PRO A 30 25.65 -29.77 7.68
C PRO A 30 26.81 -29.85 8.69
N GLU A 31 26.55 -29.81 10.00
CA GLU A 31 27.60 -29.84 11.04
C GLU A 31 27.90 -31.23 11.61
N ASP A 32 27.06 -32.24 11.32
CA ASP A 32 27.35 -33.63 11.68
C ASP A 32 28.33 -34.22 10.66
N GLY A 33 29.59 -34.38 11.07
CA GLY A 33 30.68 -34.85 10.22
C GLY A 33 30.34 -36.12 9.41
N VAL A 34 30.96 -36.21 8.24
CA VAL A 34 30.80 -37.23 7.17
C VAL A 34 30.65 -38.69 7.66
N ALA A 35 31.13 -39.03 8.86
CA ALA A 35 31.02 -40.37 9.44
C ALA A 35 29.60 -40.77 9.89
N GLY A 36 28.72 -39.82 10.25
CA GLY A 36 27.35 -40.13 10.71
C GLY A 36 26.38 -40.53 9.60
N ALA A 37 26.64 -40.09 8.36
CA ALA A 37 25.78 -40.34 7.21
C ALA A 37 25.90 -41.77 6.63
N PHE A 38 26.92 -42.55 7.01
CA PHE A 38 27.16 -43.89 6.45
C PHE A 38 26.56 -45.05 7.28
N GLN A 39 26.22 -44.85 8.56
CA GLN A 39 25.63 -45.91 9.39
C GLN A 39 24.28 -46.47 8.89
N PRO A 40 23.35 -45.67 8.33
CA PRO A 40 22.13 -46.19 7.72
C PRO A 40 22.40 -47.00 6.44
N ILE A 41 23.46 -46.67 5.70
CA ILE A 41 23.85 -47.32 4.43
C ILE A 41 24.43 -48.71 4.71
N GLU A 42 25.21 -48.88 5.77
CA GLU A 42 25.75 -50.19 6.17
C GLU A 42 24.67 -51.17 6.64
N ARG A 43 23.66 -50.70 7.41
CA ARG A 43 22.50 -51.56 7.77
C ARG A 43 21.62 -51.91 6.57
N LEU A 44 21.43 -50.97 5.64
CA LEU A 44 20.73 -51.24 4.37
C LEU A 44 21.51 -52.24 3.51
N ALA A 45 22.84 -52.25 3.56
CA ALA A 45 23.66 -53.20 2.80
C ALA A 45 23.50 -54.64 3.31
N ASP A 46 23.40 -54.85 4.63
CA ASP A 46 23.22 -56.18 5.24
C ASP A 46 21.81 -56.76 4.97
N GLU A 47 20.77 -55.93 4.98
CA GLU A 47 19.39 -56.38 4.69
C GLU A 47 19.10 -56.53 3.19
N SER A 48 19.88 -55.85 2.32
CA SER A 48 19.68 -55.87 0.87
C SER A 48 20.35 -57.07 0.17
N GLY A 49 21.24 -57.80 0.83
CA GLY A 49 21.99 -58.92 0.23
C GLY A 49 21.11 -59.94 -0.51
N PRO A 50 20.09 -60.54 0.15
CA PRO A 50 19.19 -61.50 -0.50
C PRO A 50 18.39 -60.93 -1.69
N ALA A 51 18.05 -59.64 -1.64
CA ALA A 51 17.34 -58.96 -2.72
C ALA A 51 18.27 -58.68 -3.93
N ILE A 52 19.53 -58.33 -3.67
CA ILE A 52 20.55 -58.14 -4.70
C ILE A 52 20.85 -59.48 -5.39
N ASP A 53 20.98 -60.57 -4.64
CA ASP A 53 21.22 -61.90 -5.19
C ASP A 53 20.08 -62.35 -6.12
N GLU A 54 18.82 -62.07 -5.76
CA GLU A 54 17.67 -62.37 -6.62
C GLU A 54 17.67 -61.51 -7.88
N VAL A 55 18.04 -60.21 -7.80
CA VAL A 55 18.20 -59.36 -8.99
C VAL A 55 19.32 -59.89 -9.89
N VAL A 56 20.46 -60.31 -9.33
CA VAL A 56 21.57 -60.93 -10.09
C VAL A 56 21.11 -62.19 -10.80
N LYS A 57 20.34 -63.06 -10.11
CA LYS A 57 19.78 -64.27 -10.70
C LYS A 57 18.88 -63.94 -11.88
N ARG A 58 18.00 -62.94 -11.75
CA ARG A 58 17.12 -62.48 -12.84
C ARG A 58 17.88 -61.82 -14.00
N LEU A 59 18.98 -61.13 -13.73
CA LEU A 59 19.85 -60.58 -14.78
C LEU A 59 20.55 -61.67 -15.62
N ARG A 60 20.72 -62.88 -15.08
CA ARG A 60 21.32 -64.03 -15.78
C ARG A 60 20.31 -64.90 -16.53
N ASP A 61 19.02 -64.68 -16.28
CA ASP A 61 17.93 -65.43 -16.89
C ASP A 61 17.44 -64.70 -18.16
N PRO A 62 17.58 -65.31 -19.36
CA PRO A 62 17.15 -64.69 -20.62
C PRO A 62 15.67 -64.29 -20.65
N GLU A 63 14.80 -64.97 -19.89
CA GLU A 63 13.37 -64.67 -19.86
C GLU A 63 13.05 -63.41 -19.05
N THR A 64 13.87 -63.07 -18.05
CA THR A 64 13.57 -61.99 -17.08
C THR A 64 14.56 -60.83 -17.09
N VAL A 65 15.68 -60.95 -17.82
CA VAL A 65 16.74 -59.92 -17.89
C VAL A 65 16.21 -58.57 -18.39
N ARG A 66 15.34 -58.56 -19.41
CA ARG A 66 14.82 -57.32 -20.01
C ARG A 66 13.96 -56.52 -19.01
N GLU A 67 12.99 -57.17 -18.37
CA GLU A 67 12.12 -56.55 -17.35
C GLU A 67 12.94 -56.04 -16.16
N THR A 68 13.96 -56.82 -15.77
CA THR A 68 14.86 -56.47 -14.67
C THR A 68 15.70 -55.23 -15.01
N LEU A 69 16.29 -55.16 -16.20
CA LEU A 69 17.04 -53.98 -16.63
C LEU A 69 16.14 -52.74 -16.80
N GLN A 70 14.91 -52.89 -17.29
CA GLN A 70 13.94 -51.79 -17.34
C GLN A 70 13.65 -51.24 -15.94
N SER A 71 13.46 -52.15 -14.97
CA SER A 71 13.24 -51.78 -13.57
C SER A 71 14.45 -51.07 -12.98
N LEU A 72 15.66 -51.56 -13.24
CA LEU A 72 16.91 -50.94 -12.77
C LEU A 72 17.17 -49.58 -13.44
N ALA A 73 16.85 -49.42 -14.72
CA ALA A 73 17.04 -48.17 -15.46
C ALA A 73 16.13 -47.03 -14.94
N ALA A 74 14.99 -47.38 -14.35
CA ALA A 74 14.07 -46.46 -13.71
C ALA A 74 14.54 -45.99 -12.32
N LEU A 75 15.56 -46.63 -11.74
CA LEU A 75 16.11 -46.22 -10.44
C LEU A 75 17.00 -44.98 -10.56
N THR A 76 16.96 -44.12 -9.54
CA THR A 76 17.88 -42.99 -9.40
C THR A 76 19.30 -43.46 -9.04
N ILE A 77 19.40 -44.49 -8.20
CA ILE A 77 20.67 -45.08 -7.74
C ILE A 77 20.57 -46.59 -7.91
N VAL A 78 21.55 -47.16 -8.60
CA VAL A 78 21.68 -48.61 -8.75
C VAL A 78 22.69 -49.12 -7.72
N PRO A 79 22.37 -50.20 -6.96
CA PRO A 79 23.30 -50.76 -6.00
C PRO A 79 24.66 -51.11 -6.61
N PRO A 80 25.79 -50.63 -6.04
CA PRO A 80 27.14 -50.91 -6.56
C PRO A 80 27.45 -52.40 -6.82
N PRO A 81 26.98 -53.37 -6.00
CA PRO A 81 27.26 -54.79 -6.26
C PRO A 81 26.75 -55.30 -7.61
N LEU A 82 25.72 -54.68 -8.20
CA LEU A 82 25.17 -55.07 -9.50
C LEU A 82 26.04 -54.66 -10.68
N TRP A 83 27.08 -53.84 -10.46
CA TRP A 83 27.97 -53.32 -11.51
C TRP A 83 28.52 -54.44 -12.41
N ARG A 84 29.02 -55.51 -11.79
CA ARG A 84 29.68 -56.60 -12.51
C ARG A 84 28.70 -57.28 -13.47
N ASP A 85 27.56 -57.74 -12.97
CA ASP A 85 26.58 -58.47 -13.78
C ASP A 85 25.98 -57.58 -14.89
N VAL A 86 25.69 -56.31 -14.61
CA VAL A 86 25.18 -55.36 -15.61
C VAL A 86 26.24 -55.05 -16.67
N SER A 87 27.50 -54.85 -16.28
CA SER A 87 28.58 -54.54 -17.23
C SER A 87 28.83 -55.66 -18.24
N VAL A 88 28.70 -56.92 -17.83
CA VAL A 88 28.85 -58.10 -18.70
C VAL A 88 27.77 -58.12 -19.79
N LEU A 89 26.53 -57.75 -19.46
CA LEU A 89 25.42 -57.75 -20.41
C LEU A 89 25.64 -56.76 -21.57
N THR A 90 26.39 -55.67 -21.35
CA THR A 90 26.67 -54.66 -22.39
C THR A 90 27.55 -55.19 -23.55
N THR A 91 28.35 -56.23 -23.30
CA THR A 91 29.27 -56.84 -24.29
C THR A 91 28.93 -58.28 -24.63
N SER A 92 27.77 -58.77 -24.19
CA SER A 92 27.31 -60.12 -24.50
C SER A 92 26.77 -60.21 -25.93
N ASP A 93 26.80 -61.41 -26.52
CA ASP A 93 26.16 -61.73 -27.82
C ASP A 93 24.61 -61.74 -27.74
N GLN A 94 24.04 -61.08 -26.73
CA GLN A 94 22.61 -60.97 -26.50
C GLN A 94 21.97 -59.98 -27.48
N ASP A 95 20.64 -60.02 -27.51
CA ASP A 95 19.78 -59.08 -28.22
C ASP A 95 20.18 -57.60 -27.97
N GLY A 96 20.21 -56.79 -29.04
CA GLY A 96 20.60 -55.37 -29.00
C GLY A 96 19.77 -54.55 -28.01
N ASP A 97 18.49 -54.88 -27.84
CA ASP A 97 17.60 -54.25 -26.85
C ASP A 97 18.07 -54.47 -25.41
N VAL A 98 18.53 -55.68 -25.08
CA VAL A 98 19.06 -56.03 -23.75
C VAL A 98 20.35 -55.27 -23.50
N ARG A 99 21.22 -55.18 -24.51
CA ARG A 99 22.47 -54.42 -24.44
C ARG A 99 22.21 -52.93 -24.23
N MET A 100 21.30 -52.34 -25.00
CA MET A 100 20.89 -50.93 -24.85
C MET A 100 20.34 -50.65 -23.43
N LEU A 101 19.45 -51.50 -22.91
CA LEU A 101 18.94 -51.36 -21.56
C LEU A 101 20.04 -51.51 -20.50
N ALA A 102 21.00 -52.42 -20.71
CA ALA A 102 22.15 -52.58 -19.82
C ALA A 102 23.04 -51.32 -19.83
N VAL A 103 23.27 -50.71 -21.01
CA VAL A 103 23.95 -49.41 -21.13
C VAL A 103 23.22 -48.34 -20.32
N ARG A 104 21.88 -48.26 -20.42
CA ARG A 104 21.08 -47.31 -19.63
C ARG A 104 21.21 -47.52 -18.12
N VAL A 105 21.37 -48.77 -17.67
CA VAL A 105 21.64 -49.06 -16.25
C VAL A 105 23.08 -48.66 -15.88
N VAL A 106 24.07 -48.89 -16.77
CA VAL A 106 25.47 -48.46 -16.60
C VAL A 106 25.57 -46.94 -16.37
N THR A 107 24.74 -46.12 -17.02
CA THR A 107 24.75 -44.65 -16.83
C THR A 107 24.40 -44.21 -15.41
N ARG A 108 23.84 -45.10 -14.58
CA ARG A 108 23.54 -44.83 -13.16
C ARG A 108 24.73 -45.07 -12.25
N PHE A 109 25.78 -45.73 -12.73
CA PHE A 109 27.01 -45.90 -11.98
C PHE A 109 27.92 -44.70 -12.23
N ALA A 110 28.08 -43.86 -11.22
CA ALA A 110 28.94 -42.68 -11.24
C ALA A 110 30.43 -43.03 -11.02
N THR A 111 30.89 -44.17 -11.54
CA THR A 111 32.26 -44.68 -11.35
C THR A 111 33.11 -44.49 -12.61
N ARG A 112 34.43 -44.52 -12.44
CA ARG A 112 35.36 -44.38 -13.56
C ARG A 112 35.29 -45.57 -14.51
N GLU A 113 35.04 -46.77 -13.98
CA GLU A 113 34.84 -47.99 -14.76
C GLU A 113 33.60 -47.89 -15.63
N ALA A 114 32.52 -47.32 -15.10
CA ALA A 114 31.28 -47.10 -15.84
C ALA A 114 31.47 -46.14 -17.00
N VAL A 115 32.12 -45.01 -16.77
CA VAL A 115 32.43 -44.07 -17.85
C VAL A 115 33.41 -44.68 -18.86
N THR A 116 34.42 -45.44 -18.42
CA THR A 116 35.34 -46.14 -19.32
C THR A 116 34.59 -47.13 -20.23
N LEU A 117 33.65 -47.88 -19.66
CA LEU A 117 32.80 -48.80 -20.41
C LEU A 117 31.93 -48.05 -21.43
N LEU A 118 31.27 -46.98 -21.01
CA LEU A 118 30.44 -46.17 -21.90
C LEU A 118 31.26 -45.56 -23.04
N VAL A 119 32.46 -45.03 -22.78
CA VAL A 119 33.36 -44.50 -23.81
C VAL A 119 33.70 -45.57 -24.85
N ARG A 120 34.01 -46.80 -24.42
CA ARG A 120 34.24 -47.91 -25.35
C ARG A 120 32.99 -48.21 -26.20
N LEU A 121 31.82 -48.22 -25.59
CA LEU A 121 30.55 -48.51 -26.26
C LEU A 121 30.09 -47.42 -27.21
N THR A 122 30.67 -46.21 -27.18
CA THR A 122 30.37 -45.17 -28.20
C THR A 122 30.79 -45.53 -29.62
N GLY A 123 31.65 -46.55 -29.78
CA GLY A 123 32.08 -47.12 -31.07
C GLY A 123 31.52 -48.52 -31.32
N ASP A 124 30.43 -48.91 -30.66
CA ASP A 124 29.77 -50.20 -30.89
C ASP A 124 29.26 -50.32 -32.33
N ALA A 125 29.22 -51.55 -32.85
CA ALA A 125 28.67 -51.82 -34.19
C ALA A 125 27.15 -51.64 -34.23
N ASP A 126 26.47 -51.83 -33.11
CA ASP A 126 25.05 -51.50 -32.96
C ASP A 126 24.89 -50.01 -32.67
N GLU A 127 24.34 -49.27 -33.64
CA GLU A 127 24.15 -47.82 -33.56
C GLU A 127 23.24 -47.41 -32.38
N THR A 128 22.29 -48.25 -31.98
CA THR A 128 21.39 -47.98 -30.86
C THR A 128 22.16 -48.01 -29.53
N VAL A 129 23.00 -49.02 -29.34
CA VAL A 129 23.88 -49.15 -28.17
C VAL A 129 24.87 -47.98 -28.12
N ALA A 130 25.49 -47.64 -29.26
CA ALA A 130 26.42 -46.53 -29.34
C ALA A 130 25.77 -45.16 -29.05
N SER A 131 24.54 -44.94 -29.52
CA SER A 131 23.77 -43.72 -29.27
C SER A 131 23.37 -43.60 -27.79
N GLU A 132 22.90 -44.68 -27.18
CA GLU A 132 22.56 -44.72 -25.74
C GLU A 132 23.82 -44.49 -24.88
N ALA A 133 24.98 -45.07 -25.26
CA ALA A 133 26.23 -44.86 -24.54
C ALA A 133 26.69 -43.39 -24.58
N LYS A 134 26.59 -42.74 -25.73
CA LYS A 134 26.86 -41.28 -25.87
C LYS A 134 25.90 -40.46 -25.01
N SER A 135 24.61 -40.78 -25.03
CA SER A 135 23.58 -40.12 -24.22
C SER A 135 23.88 -40.28 -22.72
N GLY A 136 24.31 -41.46 -22.30
CA GLY A 136 24.75 -41.75 -20.94
C GLY A 136 25.97 -40.95 -20.49
N LEU A 137 26.98 -40.82 -21.37
CA LEU A 137 28.14 -39.99 -21.10
C LEU A 137 27.78 -38.52 -20.96
N ILE A 138 26.93 -37.98 -21.85
CA ILE A 138 26.43 -36.61 -21.76
C ILE A 138 25.67 -36.41 -20.43
N GLN A 139 24.82 -37.37 -20.04
CA GLN A 139 24.08 -37.31 -18.78
C GLN A 139 25.01 -37.30 -17.56
N LEU A 140 26.02 -38.17 -17.53
CA LEU A 140 26.94 -38.28 -16.40
C LEU A 140 27.85 -37.05 -16.29
N THR A 141 28.39 -36.61 -17.42
CA THR A 141 29.48 -35.61 -17.46
C THR A 141 29.03 -34.20 -17.78
N ALA A 142 27.75 -34.01 -18.15
CA ALA A 142 27.17 -32.73 -18.57
C ALA A 142 27.93 -32.03 -19.73
N THR A 143 28.79 -32.76 -20.44
CA THR A 143 29.63 -32.26 -21.53
C THR A 143 29.56 -33.17 -22.75
N GLY A 144 30.24 -32.77 -23.82
CA GLY A 144 30.41 -33.60 -25.01
C GLY A 144 29.16 -33.81 -25.85
N SER A 145 28.19 -32.87 -25.77
CA SER A 145 27.09 -32.83 -26.74
C SER A 145 27.68 -32.68 -28.15
N GLY A 146 27.37 -33.64 -29.02
CA GLY A 146 27.92 -33.71 -30.39
C GLY A 146 29.30 -34.36 -30.52
N TRP A 147 29.91 -34.88 -29.43
CA TRP A 147 31.20 -35.55 -29.52
C TRP A 147 31.09 -36.95 -30.16
N GLY A 148 32.04 -37.25 -31.06
CA GLY A 148 32.25 -38.58 -31.61
C GLY A 148 33.00 -39.51 -30.64
N SER A 149 33.10 -40.80 -30.99
CA SER A 149 33.82 -41.81 -30.19
C SER A 149 35.26 -41.40 -29.87
N ASP A 150 35.99 -40.87 -30.86
CA ASP A 150 37.41 -40.54 -30.68
C ASP A 150 37.62 -39.35 -29.74
N GLN A 151 36.69 -38.40 -29.72
CA GLN A 151 36.71 -37.28 -28.78
C GLN A 151 36.45 -37.74 -27.34
N TRP A 152 35.51 -38.67 -27.15
CA TRP A 152 35.27 -39.28 -25.83
C TRP A 152 36.48 -40.08 -25.33
N LYS A 153 37.17 -40.81 -26.22
CA LYS A 153 38.43 -41.51 -25.89
C LYS A 153 39.53 -40.54 -25.48
N ALA A 154 39.75 -39.48 -26.27
CA ALA A 154 40.75 -38.46 -25.98
C ALA A 154 40.47 -37.75 -24.65
N TRP A 155 39.19 -37.46 -24.37
CA TRP A 155 38.77 -36.91 -23.08
C TRP A 155 39.06 -37.87 -21.92
N LEU A 156 38.72 -39.15 -22.05
CA LEU A 156 38.99 -40.15 -21.02
C LEU A 156 40.50 -40.28 -20.75
N GLU A 157 41.32 -40.27 -21.80
CA GLU A 157 42.79 -40.29 -21.69
C GLU A 157 43.32 -39.05 -20.96
N ALA A 158 42.79 -37.86 -21.25
CA ALA A 158 43.16 -36.63 -20.55
C ALA A 158 42.83 -36.68 -19.03
N THR A 159 41.83 -37.47 -18.64
CA THR A 159 41.47 -37.69 -17.22
C THR A 159 42.21 -38.86 -16.57
N ALA A 160 43.09 -39.55 -17.30
CA ALA A 160 43.66 -40.82 -16.84
C ALA A 160 44.46 -40.72 -15.53
N GLY A 161 45.08 -39.57 -15.28
CA GLY A 161 45.87 -39.29 -14.08
C GLY A 161 45.07 -38.91 -12.84
N TRP A 162 43.74 -38.81 -12.92
CA TRP A 162 42.90 -38.45 -11.77
C TRP A 162 42.71 -39.66 -10.85
N ASN A 163 42.88 -39.45 -9.53
CA ASN A 163 42.45 -40.44 -8.53
C ASN A 163 40.93 -40.43 -8.34
N ASP A 164 40.36 -41.45 -7.69
CA ASP A 164 38.91 -41.61 -7.54
C ASP A 164 38.24 -40.43 -6.85
N ARG A 165 38.91 -39.82 -5.86
CA ARG A 165 38.40 -38.62 -5.18
C ARG A 165 38.33 -37.43 -6.12
N THR A 166 39.35 -37.23 -6.95
CA THR A 166 39.41 -36.14 -7.94
C THR A 166 38.35 -36.37 -9.01
N TRP A 167 38.22 -37.61 -9.49
CA TRP A 167 37.19 -38.03 -10.42
C TRP A 167 35.78 -37.74 -9.91
N ALA A 168 35.43 -38.24 -8.72
CA ALA A 168 34.12 -38.04 -8.11
C ALA A 168 33.81 -36.54 -7.91
N ARG A 169 34.80 -35.76 -7.46
CA ARG A 169 34.65 -34.30 -7.32
C ARG A 169 34.33 -33.61 -8.64
N HIS A 170 35.03 -33.95 -9.73
CA HIS A 170 34.76 -33.37 -11.05
C HIS A 170 33.39 -33.78 -11.58
N LEU A 171 33.02 -35.06 -11.42
CA LEU A 171 31.70 -35.55 -11.83
C LEU A 171 30.56 -34.83 -11.11
N LEU A 172 30.67 -34.66 -9.79
CA LEU A 172 29.72 -33.88 -9.00
C LEU A 172 29.67 -32.41 -9.43
N ALA A 173 30.83 -31.80 -9.72
CA ALA A 173 30.89 -30.42 -10.20
C ALA A 173 30.18 -30.25 -11.55
N TRP A 174 30.35 -31.20 -12.47
CA TRP A 174 29.67 -31.18 -13.76
C TRP A 174 28.16 -31.39 -13.64
N GLN A 175 27.72 -32.31 -12.78
CA GLN A 175 26.28 -32.50 -12.53
C GLN A 175 25.64 -31.26 -11.89
N ALA A 176 26.33 -30.61 -10.96
CA ALA A 176 25.89 -29.35 -10.37
C ALA A 176 25.81 -28.22 -11.40
N GLU A 177 26.75 -28.15 -12.35
CA GLU A 177 26.73 -27.21 -13.47
C GLU A 177 25.57 -27.49 -14.43
N ALA A 178 25.35 -28.76 -14.82
CA ALA A 178 24.20 -29.16 -15.62
C ALA A 178 22.88 -28.78 -14.98
N ARG A 179 22.74 -29.04 -13.67
CA ARG A 179 21.53 -28.67 -12.91
C ARG A 179 21.31 -27.16 -12.92
N ARG A 180 22.34 -26.36 -12.67
CA ARG A 180 22.25 -24.89 -12.73
C ARG A 180 21.87 -24.41 -14.14
N ARG A 181 22.43 -25.01 -15.18
CA ARG A 181 22.06 -24.71 -16.58
C ARG A 181 20.58 -25.01 -16.84
N LEU A 182 20.10 -26.20 -16.47
CA LEU A 182 18.69 -26.58 -16.65
C LEU A 182 17.75 -25.70 -15.83
N GLU A 183 18.11 -25.34 -14.59
CA GLU A 183 17.35 -24.39 -13.77
C GLU A 183 17.31 -23.00 -14.43
N SER A 184 18.42 -22.54 -15.01
CA SER A 184 18.49 -21.29 -15.76
C SER A 184 17.69 -21.32 -17.06
N GLU A 185 17.73 -22.42 -17.81
CA GLU A 185 16.94 -22.61 -19.04
C GLU A 185 15.44 -22.64 -18.72
N LEU A 186 15.06 -23.38 -17.68
CA LEU A 186 13.69 -23.45 -17.20
C LEU A 186 13.19 -22.11 -16.65
N ALA A 187 14.06 -21.32 -16.02
CA ALA A 187 13.74 -19.93 -15.65
C ALA A 187 13.53 -19.06 -16.90
N GLY A 188 14.42 -19.15 -17.90
CA GLY A 188 14.28 -18.42 -19.16
C GLY A 188 12.99 -18.75 -19.93
N LEU A 189 12.63 -20.03 -20.01
CA LEU A 189 11.37 -20.47 -20.63
C LEU A 189 10.14 -19.99 -19.87
N ARG A 190 10.22 -19.89 -18.54
CA ARG A 190 9.14 -19.28 -17.73
C ARG A 190 9.00 -17.79 -18.01
N ASP A 191 10.10 -17.07 -18.07
CA ASP A 191 10.10 -15.63 -18.37
C ASP A 191 9.56 -15.35 -19.77
N GLU A 192 9.97 -16.14 -20.76
CA GLU A 192 9.42 -16.09 -22.12
C GLU A 192 7.91 -16.37 -22.13
N SER A 193 7.47 -17.40 -21.40
CA SER A 193 6.04 -17.71 -21.28
C SER A 193 5.26 -16.55 -20.66
N VAL A 194 5.76 -15.94 -19.59
CA VAL A 194 5.15 -14.76 -18.96
C VAL A 194 5.07 -13.59 -19.95
N ALA A 195 6.12 -13.36 -20.74
CA ALA A 195 6.12 -12.32 -21.77
C ALA A 195 5.06 -12.58 -22.85
N LEU A 196 4.90 -13.84 -23.29
CA LEU A 196 3.87 -14.23 -24.24
C LEU A 196 2.45 -14.04 -23.68
N TYR A 197 2.19 -14.42 -22.42
CA TYR A 197 0.88 -14.19 -21.78
C TYR A 197 0.57 -12.70 -21.60
N ARG A 198 1.57 -11.87 -21.29
CA ARG A 198 1.40 -10.41 -21.24
C ARG A 198 1.06 -9.84 -22.62
N LYS A 199 1.74 -10.31 -23.67
CA LYS A 199 1.42 -9.92 -25.05
C LYS A 199 0.01 -10.36 -25.44
N LEU A 200 -0.37 -11.59 -25.10
CA LEU A 200 -1.73 -12.09 -25.34
C LEU A 200 -2.77 -11.24 -24.62
N HIS A 201 -2.57 -10.93 -23.34
CA HIS A 201 -3.46 -10.03 -22.58
C HIS A 201 -3.64 -8.68 -23.26
N ALA A 202 -2.56 -8.08 -23.79
CA ALA A 202 -2.64 -6.79 -24.47
C ALA A 202 -3.44 -6.81 -25.79
N GLU A 203 -3.47 -7.96 -26.49
CA GLU A 203 -4.18 -8.13 -27.77
C GLU A 203 -5.66 -8.54 -27.60
N LEU A 204 -6.06 -8.98 -26.41
CA LEU A 204 -7.43 -9.41 -26.14
C LEU A 204 -8.36 -8.22 -25.90
N ASP A 205 -9.63 -8.40 -26.28
CA ASP A 205 -10.70 -7.47 -25.93
C ASP A 205 -11.00 -7.52 -24.41
N PRO A 206 -11.79 -6.58 -23.85
CA PRO A 206 -12.06 -6.56 -22.40
C PRO A 206 -12.63 -7.87 -21.83
N GLY A 207 -13.49 -8.57 -22.59
CA GLY A 207 -14.03 -9.88 -22.21
C GLY A 207 -12.94 -10.95 -22.17
N GLY A 208 -12.17 -11.09 -23.26
CA GLY A 208 -11.06 -12.05 -23.33
C GLY A 208 -9.98 -11.80 -22.27
N ARG A 209 -9.66 -10.53 -21.97
CA ARG A 209 -8.72 -10.15 -20.91
C ARG A 209 -9.17 -10.63 -19.54
N THR A 210 -10.45 -10.43 -19.22
CA THR A 210 -11.03 -10.87 -17.95
C THR A 210 -10.97 -12.39 -17.82
N GLY A 211 -11.32 -13.12 -18.88
CA GLY A 211 -11.28 -14.58 -18.90
C GLY A 211 -9.87 -15.12 -18.70
N LEU A 212 -8.89 -14.55 -19.41
CA LEU A 212 -7.47 -14.91 -19.28
C LEU A 212 -6.96 -14.68 -17.86
N ILE A 213 -7.24 -13.52 -17.26
CA ILE A 213 -6.83 -13.23 -15.87
C ILE A 213 -7.43 -14.26 -14.91
N ALA A 214 -8.70 -14.58 -15.05
CA ALA A 214 -9.39 -15.54 -14.19
C ALA A 214 -8.83 -16.96 -14.35
N GLU A 215 -8.44 -17.37 -15.57
CA GLU A 215 -7.74 -18.63 -15.83
C GLU A 215 -6.37 -18.66 -15.16
N LEU A 216 -5.56 -17.62 -15.36
CA LEU A 216 -4.23 -17.52 -14.76
C LEU A 216 -4.27 -17.59 -13.23
N ILE A 217 -5.22 -16.91 -12.58
CA ILE A 217 -5.39 -16.97 -11.12
C ILE A 217 -5.75 -18.38 -10.63
N ARG A 218 -6.47 -19.18 -11.43
CA ARG A 218 -6.85 -20.55 -11.08
C ARG A 218 -5.75 -21.57 -11.34
N ASP A 219 -4.76 -21.23 -12.16
CA ASP A 219 -3.67 -22.14 -12.55
C ASP A 219 -2.90 -22.67 -11.32
N ASP A 220 -2.50 -23.95 -11.39
CA ASP A 220 -1.75 -24.60 -10.32
C ASP A 220 -0.28 -24.19 -10.29
N ARG A 221 0.25 -23.68 -11.40
CA ARG A 221 1.63 -23.21 -11.54
C ARG A 221 1.76 -21.84 -10.86
N PRO A 222 2.59 -21.70 -9.80
CA PRO A 222 2.67 -20.46 -9.03
C PRO A 222 3.02 -19.21 -9.85
N TRP A 223 3.92 -19.34 -10.83
CA TRP A 223 4.38 -18.22 -11.65
C TRP A 223 3.31 -17.67 -12.61
N LEU A 224 2.37 -18.50 -13.07
CA LEU A 224 1.22 -18.04 -13.87
C LEU A 224 0.15 -17.40 -12.99
N ARG A 225 -0.07 -17.95 -11.79
CA ARG A 225 -0.96 -17.36 -10.80
C ARG A 225 -0.51 -15.97 -10.38
N ASP A 226 0.78 -15.84 -10.08
CA ASP A 226 1.41 -14.56 -9.78
C ASP A 226 1.22 -13.55 -10.91
N LEU A 227 1.39 -13.99 -12.17
CA LEU A 227 1.10 -13.17 -13.33
C LEU A 227 -0.38 -12.77 -13.41
N GLY A 228 -1.31 -13.69 -13.13
CA GLY A 228 -2.75 -13.39 -13.10
C GLY A 228 -3.10 -12.28 -12.11
N PHE A 229 -2.55 -12.33 -10.90
CA PHE A 229 -2.73 -11.26 -9.91
C PHE A 229 -2.03 -9.94 -10.30
N ASP A 230 -0.82 -9.98 -10.90
CA ASP A 230 -0.12 -8.80 -11.43
C ASP A 230 -0.95 -8.10 -12.51
N LEU A 231 -1.47 -8.86 -13.49
CA LEU A 231 -2.32 -8.32 -14.56
C LEU A 231 -3.63 -7.73 -14.00
N ALA A 232 -4.29 -8.43 -13.06
CA ALA A 232 -5.48 -7.90 -12.38
C ALA A 232 -5.19 -6.58 -11.66
N GLY A 233 -4.06 -6.50 -10.94
CA GLY A 233 -3.64 -5.28 -10.24
C GLY A 233 -3.44 -4.10 -11.18
N ARG A 234 -2.85 -4.33 -12.36
CA ARG A 234 -2.67 -3.31 -13.40
C ARG A 234 -4.00 -2.84 -13.97
N ASP A 235 -4.90 -3.76 -14.31
CA ASP A 235 -6.21 -3.42 -14.88
C ASP A 235 -7.07 -2.63 -13.89
N VAL A 236 -7.07 -2.98 -12.59
CA VAL A 236 -7.70 -2.17 -11.52
C VAL A 236 -7.10 -0.76 -11.46
N SER A 237 -5.78 -0.64 -11.52
CA SER A 237 -5.07 0.64 -11.43
C SER A 237 -5.35 1.53 -12.65
N ALA A 238 -5.50 0.91 -13.83
CA ALA A 238 -5.90 1.55 -15.07
C ALA A 238 -7.42 1.87 -15.15
N ARG A 239 -8.18 1.59 -14.08
CA ARG A 239 -9.66 1.73 -14.04
C ARG A 239 -10.37 0.92 -15.13
N THR A 240 -9.76 -0.16 -15.60
CA THR A 240 -10.42 -1.12 -16.48
C THR A 240 -11.33 -2.00 -15.63
N GLY A 241 -12.61 -2.06 -15.97
CA GLY A 241 -13.55 -2.95 -15.27
C GLY A 241 -13.12 -4.40 -15.46
N LEU A 242 -12.97 -5.12 -14.36
CA LEU A 242 -12.76 -6.58 -14.36
C LEU A 242 -14.11 -7.25 -14.11
N GLY A 243 -14.43 -8.27 -14.92
CA GLY A 243 -15.69 -9.01 -14.77
C GLY A 243 -15.74 -9.92 -13.54
N GLU A 244 -16.94 -10.40 -13.24
CA GLU A 244 -17.27 -11.20 -12.05
C GLU A 244 -16.43 -12.50 -11.95
N GLU A 245 -16.01 -13.05 -13.09
CA GLU A 245 -15.21 -14.27 -13.14
C GLU A 245 -13.84 -14.15 -12.48
N VAL A 246 -13.22 -12.96 -12.50
CA VAL A 246 -11.96 -12.66 -11.80
C VAL A 246 -12.19 -12.56 -10.31
N ALA A 247 -13.29 -11.90 -9.89
CA ALA A 247 -13.65 -11.81 -8.48
C ALA A 247 -13.92 -13.21 -7.89
N ARG A 248 -14.61 -14.07 -8.64
CA ARG A 248 -14.84 -15.47 -8.26
C ARG A 248 -13.53 -16.26 -8.18
N ALA A 249 -12.65 -16.11 -9.18
CA ALA A 249 -11.32 -16.75 -9.16
C ALA A 249 -10.50 -16.34 -7.93
N ALA A 250 -10.53 -15.05 -7.57
CA ALA A 250 -9.85 -14.54 -6.38
C ALA A 250 -10.49 -15.10 -5.09
N ALA A 251 -11.82 -15.09 -4.99
CA ALA A 251 -12.54 -15.65 -3.85
C ALA A 251 -12.21 -17.12 -3.60
N ASP A 252 -12.17 -17.94 -4.66
CA ASP A 252 -11.77 -19.37 -4.56
C ASP A 252 -10.37 -19.53 -3.95
N ARG A 253 -9.47 -18.56 -4.17
CA ARG A 253 -8.08 -18.59 -3.70
C ARG A 253 -7.91 -18.10 -2.26
N LEU A 254 -8.96 -17.59 -1.60
CA LEU A 254 -8.94 -17.32 -0.16
C LEU A 254 -8.75 -18.58 0.69
N ARG A 255 -8.99 -19.78 0.12
CA ARG A 255 -8.79 -21.08 0.79
C ARG A 255 -7.53 -21.82 0.33
N HIS A 256 -6.64 -21.17 -0.41
CA HIS A 256 -5.44 -21.79 -0.96
C HIS A 256 -4.45 -22.19 0.16
N PRO A 257 -3.69 -23.31 0.07
CA PRO A 257 -2.76 -23.74 1.13
C PRO A 257 -1.62 -22.75 1.39
N ASP A 258 -1.14 -22.06 0.36
CA ASP A 258 -0.10 -21.02 0.49
C ASP A 258 -0.69 -19.69 1.03
N PRO A 259 -0.22 -19.18 2.20
CA PRO A 259 -0.69 -17.91 2.78
C PRO A 259 -0.46 -16.71 1.87
N ARG A 260 0.62 -16.69 1.08
CA ARG A 260 0.88 -15.59 0.15
C ARG A 260 -0.25 -15.45 -0.87
N VAL A 261 -0.73 -16.57 -1.40
CA VAL A 261 -1.83 -16.60 -2.38
C VAL A 261 -3.15 -16.14 -1.74
N ARG A 262 -3.42 -16.53 -0.49
CA ARG A 262 -4.60 -16.05 0.25
C ARG A 262 -4.55 -14.53 0.48
N GLY A 263 -3.38 -14.00 0.82
CA GLY A 263 -3.20 -12.54 0.97
C GLY A 263 -3.39 -11.77 -0.34
N MET A 264 -2.85 -12.27 -1.46
CA MET A 264 -3.05 -11.67 -2.79
C MET A 264 -4.53 -11.72 -3.20
N ALA A 265 -5.21 -12.83 -2.93
CA ALA A 265 -6.64 -12.99 -3.14
C ALA A 265 -7.46 -11.99 -2.32
N ALA A 266 -7.18 -11.85 -1.02
CA ALA A 266 -7.88 -10.92 -0.13
C ALA A 266 -7.75 -9.46 -0.59
N ASN A 267 -6.53 -9.05 -0.99
CA ASN A 267 -6.30 -7.71 -1.54
C ASN A 267 -7.09 -7.49 -2.84
N LEU A 268 -7.12 -8.47 -3.75
CA LEU A 268 -7.87 -8.34 -5.00
C LEU A 268 -9.39 -8.31 -4.78
N VAL A 269 -9.94 -9.19 -3.94
CA VAL A 269 -11.36 -9.17 -3.54
C VAL A 269 -11.73 -7.81 -2.94
N SER A 270 -10.87 -7.26 -2.08
CA SER A 270 -11.06 -5.95 -1.46
C SER A 270 -11.04 -4.79 -2.43
N ARG A 271 -10.47 -4.94 -3.63
CA ARG A 271 -10.46 -3.91 -4.69
C ARG A 271 -11.65 -4.06 -5.64
N LEU A 272 -12.01 -5.30 -5.97
CA LEU A 272 -13.09 -5.61 -6.93
C LEU A 272 -14.50 -5.43 -6.36
N VAL A 273 -14.65 -5.59 -5.04
CA VAL A 273 -15.94 -5.43 -4.34
C VAL A 273 -17.05 -6.32 -4.93
N PRO A 274 -16.86 -7.65 -5.04
CA PRO A 274 -17.99 -8.53 -5.37
C PRO A 274 -19.13 -8.40 -4.33
N PRO A 275 -20.39 -8.73 -4.67
CA PRO A 275 -21.53 -8.59 -3.76
C PRO A 275 -21.32 -9.22 -2.37
N ASP A 276 -20.63 -10.36 -2.32
CA ASP A 276 -20.37 -11.13 -1.08
C ASP A 276 -18.95 -10.90 -0.51
N ALA A 277 -18.22 -9.86 -0.95
CA ALA A 277 -16.83 -9.62 -0.56
C ALA A 277 -16.64 -9.63 0.96
N MET A 278 -17.55 -8.96 1.66
CA MET A 278 -17.54 -8.82 3.11
C MET A 278 -17.65 -10.17 3.83
N LEU A 279 -18.60 -11.02 3.43
CA LEU A 279 -18.80 -12.36 4.00
C LEU A 279 -17.58 -13.25 3.72
N LEU A 280 -17.10 -13.25 2.47
CA LEU A 280 -15.94 -14.06 2.06
C LEU A 280 -14.67 -13.69 2.83
N LEU A 281 -14.40 -12.39 3.02
CA LEU A 281 -13.23 -11.93 3.78
C LEU A 281 -13.37 -12.23 5.28
N THR A 282 -14.58 -12.11 5.84
CA THR A 282 -14.85 -12.40 7.25
C THR A 282 -14.67 -13.89 7.55
N GLU A 283 -15.24 -14.77 6.73
CA GLU A 283 -15.04 -16.22 6.84
C GLU A 283 -13.55 -16.62 6.71
N ALA A 284 -12.86 -16.03 5.73
CA ALA A 284 -11.44 -16.30 5.51
C ALA A 284 -10.60 -15.83 6.70
N LEU A 285 -10.86 -14.63 7.23
CA LEU A 285 -10.16 -14.06 8.38
C LEU A 285 -10.34 -14.92 9.64
N ALA A 286 -11.55 -15.42 9.88
CA ALA A 286 -11.86 -16.29 11.01
C ALA A 286 -11.12 -17.64 10.95
N ALA A 287 -10.86 -18.16 9.74
CA ALA A 287 -10.14 -19.42 9.53
C ALA A 287 -8.61 -19.26 9.42
N GLU A 288 -8.13 -18.03 9.25
CA GLU A 288 -6.72 -17.73 8.99
C GLU A 288 -5.83 -18.01 10.22
N LYS A 289 -4.59 -18.42 9.97
CA LYS A 289 -3.57 -18.72 10.99
C LYS A 289 -2.24 -18.01 10.74
N ASP A 290 -1.99 -17.53 9.53
CA ASP A 290 -0.76 -16.85 9.12
C ASP A 290 -0.99 -15.33 9.05
N ALA A 291 -0.16 -14.58 9.79
CA ALA A 291 -0.26 -13.13 9.90
C ALA A 291 -0.15 -12.41 8.54
N ARG A 292 0.65 -12.93 7.59
CA ARG A 292 0.85 -12.31 6.27
C ARG A 292 -0.42 -12.37 5.41
N ALA A 293 -1.21 -13.42 5.57
CA ALA A 293 -2.47 -13.57 4.86
C ALA A 293 -3.61 -12.80 5.57
N ALA A 294 -3.56 -12.74 6.90
CA ALA A 294 -4.54 -12.01 7.71
C ALA A 294 -4.49 -10.50 7.50
N GLU A 295 -3.30 -9.91 7.32
CA GLU A 295 -3.13 -8.45 7.12
C GLU A 295 -4.05 -7.87 6.03
N PRO A 296 -4.01 -8.34 4.76
CA PRO A 296 -4.92 -7.82 3.73
C PRO A 296 -6.39 -8.18 3.97
N MET A 297 -6.70 -9.26 4.71
CA MET A 297 -8.08 -9.58 5.09
C MET A 297 -8.62 -8.58 6.12
N LEU A 298 -7.82 -8.21 7.12
CA LEU A 298 -8.14 -7.19 8.12
C LEU A 298 -8.36 -5.82 7.47
N LEU A 299 -7.47 -5.41 6.56
CA LEU A 299 -7.65 -4.18 5.78
C LEU A 299 -8.90 -4.24 4.89
N GLY A 300 -9.22 -5.42 4.35
CA GLY A 300 -10.43 -5.65 3.57
C GLY A 300 -11.71 -5.47 4.39
N VAL A 301 -11.81 -6.09 5.57
CA VAL A 301 -12.98 -5.93 6.46
C VAL A 301 -13.08 -4.54 7.06
N ALA A 302 -11.96 -3.82 7.22
CA ALA A 302 -11.97 -2.40 7.62
C ALA A 302 -12.73 -1.51 6.61
N ARG A 303 -12.73 -1.88 5.33
CA ARG A 303 -13.45 -1.16 4.27
C ARG A 303 -14.96 -1.39 4.31
N TRP A 304 -15.40 -2.56 4.77
CA TRP A 304 -16.81 -2.91 4.97
C TRP A 304 -17.04 -3.50 6.36
N PRO A 305 -17.08 -2.62 7.38
CA PRO A 305 -17.37 -3.02 8.75
C PRO A 305 -18.63 -3.87 8.85
N ASN A 306 -18.55 -5.00 9.54
CA ASN A 306 -19.70 -5.86 9.83
C ASN A 306 -19.56 -6.55 11.20
N PRO A 307 -20.67 -6.90 11.86
CA PRO A 307 -20.65 -7.48 13.21
C PRO A 307 -19.86 -8.79 13.30
N GLU A 308 -19.94 -9.65 12.28
CA GLU A 308 -19.31 -10.98 12.29
C GLU A 308 -17.78 -10.93 12.25
N ALA A 309 -17.21 -9.82 11.77
CA ALA A 309 -15.77 -9.61 11.70
C ALA A 309 -15.14 -9.06 13.00
N VAL A 310 -15.96 -8.62 13.97
CA VAL A 310 -15.46 -8.02 15.23
C VAL A 310 -14.61 -9.02 16.02
N GLU A 311 -15.16 -10.19 16.36
CA GLU A 311 -14.45 -11.21 17.16
C GLU A 311 -13.17 -11.72 16.45
N PRO A 312 -13.18 -12.08 15.14
CA PRO A 312 -11.96 -12.41 14.42
C PRO A 312 -10.89 -11.31 14.49
N ALA A 313 -11.26 -10.03 14.35
CA ALA A 313 -10.29 -8.94 14.41
C ALA A 313 -9.70 -8.74 15.81
N ILE A 314 -10.50 -8.86 16.88
CA ILE A 314 -10.01 -8.82 18.27
C ILE A 314 -9.07 -10.00 18.53
N THR A 315 -9.47 -11.21 18.15
CA THR A 315 -8.64 -12.41 18.26
C THR A 315 -7.29 -12.21 17.57
N TRP A 316 -7.28 -11.60 16.37
CA TRP A 316 -6.04 -11.27 15.69
C TRP A 316 -5.19 -10.24 16.45
N LEU A 317 -5.77 -9.16 16.97
CA LEU A 317 -5.04 -8.16 17.75
C LEU A 317 -4.36 -8.77 19.00
N GLU A 318 -5.02 -9.72 19.65
CA GLU A 318 -4.55 -10.37 20.87
C GLU A 318 -3.32 -11.27 20.67
N ARG A 319 -3.01 -11.68 19.44
CA ARG A 319 -1.85 -12.54 19.13
C ARG A 319 -0.54 -11.77 19.14
N ASP A 320 0.56 -12.47 19.45
CA ASP A 320 1.91 -11.88 19.48
C ASP A 320 2.54 -11.70 18.10
N ASP A 321 2.14 -12.50 17.11
CA ASP A 321 2.58 -12.42 15.72
C ASP A 321 1.64 -11.58 14.83
N ALA A 322 0.68 -10.89 15.44
CA ALA A 322 -0.38 -10.19 14.74
C ALA A 322 0.12 -9.05 13.85
N PRO A 323 -0.53 -8.80 12.69
CA PRO A 323 -0.35 -7.57 11.93
C PRO A 323 -1.07 -6.41 12.64
N ILE A 324 -0.45 -5.88 13.70
CA ILE A 324 -1.05 -4.93 14.67
C ILE A 324 -1.73 -3.74 13.99
N ASP A 325 -1.07 -3.09 13.03
CA ASP A 325 -1.62 -1.91 12.37
C ASP A 325 -2.89 -2.22 11.56
N ALA A 326 -2.92 -3.37 10.88
CA ALA A 326 -4.10 -3.80 10.12
C ALA A 326 -5.25 -4.20 11.06
N ALA A 327 -4.96 -4.89 12.17
CA ALA A 327 -5.95 -5.24 13.18
C ALA A 327 -6.54 -3.98 13.84
N ALA A 328 -5.69 -3.03 14.24
CA ALA A 328 -6.11 -1.76 14.80
C ALA A 328 -6.90 -0.91 13.79
N THR A 329 -6.52 -0.95 12.50
CA THR A 329 -7.28 -0.28 11.43
C THR A 329 -8.69 -0.85 11.29
N ALA A 330 -8.84 -2.18 11.30
CA ALA A 330 -10.14 -2.83 11.25
C ALA A 330 -11.01 -2.47 12.46
N LEU A 331 -10.45 -2.59 13.67
CA LEU A 331 -11.16 -2.29 14.91
C LEU A 331 -11.53 -0.80 15.04
N TRP A 332 -10.69 0.11 14.54
CA TRP A 332 -11.02 1.53 14.44
C TRP A 332 -12.20 1.77 13.49
N ALA A 333 -12.22 1.10 12.33
CA ALA A 333 -13.35 1.17 11.42
C ALA A 333 -14.64 0.63 12.06
N PHE A 334 -14.54 -0.44 12.84
CA PHE A 334 -15.69 -1.01 13.58
C PHE A 334 -16.19 -0.06 14.67
N THR A 335 -15.28 0.63 15.36
CA THR A 335 -15.62 1.67 16.35
C THR A 335 -16.39 2.82 15.69
N ASN A 336 -15.93 3.31 14.54
CA ASN A 336 -16.60 4.38 13.80
C ASN A 336 -17.96 3.96 13.23
N ALA A 337 -18.13 2.68 12.90
CA ALA A 337 -19.40 2.12 12.46
C ALA A 337 -20.37 1.81 13.62
N GLY A 338 -19.95 2.00 14.87
CA GLY A 338 -20.76 1.66 16.05
C GLY A 338 -20.94 0.15 16.28
N LEU A 339 -20.02 -0.68 15.75
CA LEU A 339 -20.06 -2.14 15.85
C LEU A 339 -19.23 -2.70 17.01
N LEU A 340 -18.36 -1.89 17.60
CA LEU A 340 -17.56 -2.24 18.78
C LEU A 340 -18.18 -1.59 20.02
N ASP A 341 -19.43 -1.95 20.34
CA ASP A 341 -20.25 -1.35 21.41
C ASP A 341 -20.19 -2.12 22.74
N SER A 342 -19.85 -3.41 22.71
CA SER A 342 -19.63 -4.26 23.89
C SER A 342 -18.50 -3.74 24.77
N GLU A 343 -18.79 -3.47 26.05
CA GLU A 343 -17.79 -3.02 27.05
C GLU A 343 -16.66 -4.05 27.21
N ASP A 344 -16.98 -5.35 27.13
CA ASP A 344 -15.99 -6.43 27.24
C ASP A 344 -15.01 -6.42 26.06
N ASP A 345 -15.51 -6.21 24.85
CA ASP A 345 -14.68 -6.15 23.64
C ASP A 345 -13.79 -4.91 23.63
N GLN A 346 -14.34 -3.76 24.02
CA GLN A 346 -13.56 -2.53 24.20
C GLN A 346 -12.46 -2.73 25.26
N ALA A 347 -12.76 -3.39 26.38
CA ALA A 347 -11.80 -3.68 27.43
C ALA A 347 -10.67 -4.60 26.95
N ARG A 348 -10.98 -5.65 26.17
CA ARG A 348 -9.98 -6.55 25.54
C ARG A 348 -9.04 -5.79 24.62
N VAL A 349 -9.59 -4.98 23.72
CA VAL A 349 -8.79 -4.17 22.78
C VAL A 349 -7.87 -3.20 23.52
N LEU A 350 -8.41 -2.46 24.49
CA LEU A 350 -7.62 -1.53 25.30
C LEU A 350 -6.53 -2.24 26.11
N ALA A 351 -6.82 -3.39 26.71
CA ALA A 351 -5.83 -4.16 27.45
C ALA A 351 -4.65 -4.55 26.55
N ARG A 352 -4.94 -5.02 25.32
CA ARG A 352 -3.92 -5.40 24.36
C ARG A 352 -3.10 -4.21 23.87
N LEU A 353 -3.74 -3.11 23.47
CA LEU A 353 -3.05 -1.89 23.03
C LEU A 353 -2.15 -1.30 24.13
N ARG A 354 -2.61 -1.31 25.38
CA ARG A 354 -1.81 -0.85 26.53
C ARG A 354 -0.57 -1.72 26.75
N ALA A 355 -0.70 -3.04 26.55
CA ALA A 355 0.40 -4.00 26.72
C ALA A 355 1.46 -3.92 25.61
N LEU A 356 1.08 -3.58 24.37
CA LEU A 356 2.01 -3.45 23.25
C LEU A 356 2.99 -2.28 23.43
N GLY A 357 2.57 -1.22 24.11
CA GLY A 357 3.32 0.04 24.20
C GLY A 357 3.02 0.97 23.03
N LEU A 358 3.19 2.28 23.23
CA LEU A 358 2.85 3.28 22.22
C LEU A 358 3.84 3.32 21.05
N ASP A 359 5.07 2.85 21.25
CA ASP A 359 6.11 2.72 20.22
C ASP A 359 5.76 1.66 19.16
N ARG A 360 4.95 0.66 19.53
CA ARG A 360 4.49 -0.41 18.65
C ARG A 360 3.04 -0.24 18.18
N THR A 361 2.37 0.80 18.67
CA THR A 361 0.98 1.09 18.36
C THR A 361 0.93 2.17 17.28
N GLY A 362 0.55 1.81 16.05
CA GLY A 362 0.34 2.80 14.99
C GLY A 362 -0.82 3.77 15.27
N GLU A 363 -1.03 4.71 14.34
CA GLU A 363 -2.08 5.74 14.41
C GLU A 363 -3.48 5.22 14.78
N PRO A 364 -4.00 4.13 14.17
CA PRO A 364 -5.34 3.64 14.49
C PRO A 364 -5.44 3.15 15.94
N GLY A 365 -4.40 2.48 16.45
CA GLY A 365 -4.39 2.02 17.84
C GLY A 365 -4.30 3.17 18.83
N MET A 366 -3.54 4.22 18.52
CA MET A 366 -3.52 5.43 19.35
C MET A 366 -4.86 6.15 19.35
N ARG A 367 -5.55 6.23 18.20
CA ARG A 367 -6.93 6.76 18.12
C ARG A 367 -7.88 5.98 19.01
N MET A 368 -7.78 4.66 19.01
CA MET A 368 -8.58 3.80 19.90
C MET A 368 -8.28 4.06 21.38
N LEU A 369 -7.01 4.21 21.76
CA LEU A 369 -6.62 4.58 23.13
C LEU A 369 -7.19 5.94 23.56
N VAL A 370 -7.22 6.92 22.65
CA VAL A 370 -7.81 8.25 22.91
C VAL A 370 -9.33 8.19 23.00
N ARG A 371 -9.99 7.40 22.13
CA ARG A 371 -11.45 7.37 21.99
C ARG A 371 -12.13 6.48 23.03
N LEU A 372 -11.58 5.30 23.30
CA LEU A 372 -12.15 4.28 24.18
C LEU A 372 -11.47 4.27 25.56
N GLY A 373 -10.22 4.75 25.64
CA GLY A 373 -9.46 4.77 26.87
C GLY A 373 -9.90 5.86 27.85
N GLY A 374 -9.24 5.88 29.01
CA GLY A 374 -9.48 6.89 30.02
C GLY A 374 -8.52 8.07 29.93
N GLU A 375 -8.63 8.99 30.87
CA GLU A 375 -7.74 10.15 31.00
C GLU A 375 -6.25 9.77 31.08
N ALA A 376 -5.93 8.61 31.66
CA ALA A 376 -4.56 8.10 31.70
C ALA A 376 -4.02 7.73 30.31
N ASP A 377 -4.84 7.14 29.44
CA ASP A 377 -4.43 6.80 28.07
C ASP A 377 -4.28 8.07 27.23
N LEU A 378 -5.22 9.02 27.36
CA LEU A 378 -5.13 10.34 26.74
C LEU A 378 -3.83 11.07 27.15
N ALA A 379 -3.49 11.05 28.44
CA ALA A 379 -2.26 11.65 28.95
C ALA A 379 -1.00 10.97 28.41
N ARG A 380 -1.01 9.63 28.28
CA ARG A 380 0.11 8.88 27.70
C ARG A 380 0.33 9.24 26.22
N VAL A 381 -0.73 9.32 25.42
CA VAL A 381 -0.61 9.73 24.01
C VAL A 381 -0.17 11.19 23.91
N ALA A 382 -0.72 12.09 24.74
CA ALA A 382 -0.30 13.50 24.77
C ALA A 382 1.17 13.70 25.14
N ALA A 383 1.75 12.85 26.00
CA ALA A 383 3.16 12.91 26.34
C ALA A 383 4.09 12.69 25.12
N LEU A 384 3.61 11.99 24.08
CA LEU A 384 4.36 11.78 22.84
C LEU A 384 4.49 13.05 21.99
N LEU A 385 3.67 14.08 22.23
CA LEU A 385 3.78 15.35 21.52
C LEU A 385 5.12 16.06 21.79
N THR A 386 5.78 15.73 22.90
CA THR A 386 7.12 16.22 23.25
C THR A 386 8.25 15.25 22.89
N ALA A 387 7.93 14.06 22.35
CA ALA A 387 8.94 13.07 22.00
C ALA A 387 9.88 13.60 20.91
N PRO A 388 11.20 13.33 20.97
CA PRO A 388 12.15 13.81 19.95
C PRO A 388 11.88 13.18 18.57
N ASP A 389 11.23 12.02 18.52
CA ASP A 389 10.91 11.32 17.29
C ASP A 389 9.75 11.96 16.52
N SER A 390 10.02 12.37 15.28
CA SER A 390 9.10 13.17 14.46
C SER A 390 7.86 12.39 13.98
N PRO A 391 7.99 11.14 13.46
CA PRO A 391 6.84 10.35 13.03
C PRO A 391 5.91 9.96 14.19
N LEU A 392 6.46 9.57 15.34
CA LEU A 392 5.66 9.21 16.51
C LEU A 392 4.86 10.40 17.04
N ARG A 393 5.47 11.59 17.04
CA ARG A 393 4.81 12.85 17.40
C ARG A 393 3.65 13.19 16.47
N ALA A 394 3.87 13.09 15.16
CA ALA A 394 2.82 13.34 14.17
C ALA A 394 1.65 12.36 14.36
N THR A 395 1.95 11.08 14.56
CA THR A 395 0.97 10.02 14.81
C THR A 395 0.13 10.30 16.06
N ALA A 396 0.77 10.67 17.17
CA ALA A 396 0.07 11.04 18.40
C ALA A 396 -0.80 12.28 18.22
N ALA A 397 -0.34 13.26 17.42
CA ALA A 397 -1.11 14.46 17.15
C ALA A 397 -2.37 14.18 16.32
N GLU A 398 -2.29 13.34 15.28
CA GLU A 398 -3.49 12.92 14.54
C GLU A 398 -4.45 12.12 15.42
N ALA A 399 -3.93 11.28 16.31
CA ALA A 399 -4.75 10.48 17.22
C ALA A 399 -5.54 11.33 18.22
N LEU A 400 -4.89 12.33 18.81
CA LEU A 400 -5.52 13.26 19.75
C LEU A 400 -6.58 14.13 19.08
N GLY A 401 -6.38 14.48 17.81
CA GLY A 401 -7.29 15.29 17.01
C GLY A 401 -8.63 14.62 16.66
N GLU A 402 -8.83 13.35 17.02
CA GLU A 402 -10.11 12.65 16.90
C GLU A 402 -11.06 12.86 18.10
N SER A 403 -10.59 13.52 19.16
CA SER A 403 -11.40 13.79 20.37
C SER A 403 -11.42 15.29 20.73
N PRO A 404 -12.53 15.81 21.27
CA PRO A 404 -12.59 17.15 21.84
C PRO A 404 -11.55 17.36 22.97
N GLU A 405 -11.38 16.38 23.84
CA GLU A 405 -10.43 16.44 24.98
C GLU A 405 -8.98 16.49 24.50
N GLY A 406 -8.64 15.70 23.46
CA GLY A 406 -7.33 15.74 22.82
C GLY A 406 -7.07 17.05 22.08
N THR A 407 -8.11 17.69 21.51
CA THR A 407 -8.01 18.99 20.85
C THR A 407 -7.52 20.09 21.80
N ALA A 408 -8.03 20.12 23.03
CA ALA A 408 -7.58 21.09 24.04
C ALA A 408 -6.09 20.92 24.39
N ARG A 409 -5.62 19.67 24.50
CA ARG A 409 -4.21 19.34 24.77
C ARG A 409 -3.30 19.71 23.59
N LEU A 410 -3.75 19.47 22.36
CA LEU A 410 -3.07 19.87 21.15
C LEU A 410 -2.91 21.38 21.08
N LEU A 411 -4.00 22.13 21.30
CA LEU A 411 -4.00 23.59 21.28
C LEU A 411 -2.96 24.18 22.26
N ALA A 412 -2.92 23.67 23.49
CA ALA A 412 -1.99 24.13 24.52
C ALA A 412 -0.51 23.96 24.12
N LEU A 413 -0.17 22.89 23.41
CA LEU A 413 1.20 22.60 22.97
C LEU A 413 1.54 23.29 21.65
N ALA A 414 0.59 23.37 20.72
CA ALA A 414 0.77 23.99 19.41
C ALA A 414 1.08 25.49 19.49
N SER A 415 0.66 26.18 20.57
CA SER A 415 1.06 27.57 20.81
C SER A 415 2.57 27.77 20.90
N ASN A 416 3.34 26.71 21.23
CA ASN A 416 4.80 26.76 21.38
C ASN A 416 5.55 25.89 20.35
N ASP A 417 4.86 25.04 19.57
CA ASP A 417 5.49 24.19 18.55
C ASP A 417 4.77 24.31 17.20
N PRO A 418 5.36 25.06 16.23
CA PRO A 418 4.78 25.24 14.90
C PRO A 418 4.57 23.93 14.12
N ARG A 419 5.25 22.84 14.47
CA ARG A 419 5.08 21.53 13.81
C ARG A 419 3.73 20.89 14.12
N LEU A 420 3.11 21.27 15.25
CA LEU A 420 1.78 20.78 15.63
C LEU A 420 0.64 21.59 15.00
N PHE A 421 0.95 22.62 14.20
CA PHE A 421 -0.06 23.49 13.58
C PHE A 421 -1.13 22.72 12.80
N ALA A 422 -0.71 21.90 11.82
CA ALA A 422 -1.63 21.22 10.92
C ALA A 422 -2.60 20.24 11.61
N PRO A 423 -2.14 19.30 12.47
CA PRO A 423 -3.06 18.41 13.19
C PRO A 423 -3.97 19.18 14.17
N THR A 424 -3.44 20.21 14.85
CA THR A 424 -4.23 21.03 15.78
C THR A 424 -5.33 21.81 15.05
N ALA A 425 -5.02 22.42 13.90
CA ALA A 425 -6.01 23.15 13.12
C ALA A 425 -7.11 22.23 12.58
N ARG A 426 -6.78 21.00 12.13
CA ARG A 426 -7.78 20.00 11.75
C ARG A 426 -8.67 19.60 12.93
N ALA A 427 -8.07 19.39 14.11
CA ALA A 427 -8.80 19.03 15.32
C ALA A 427 -9.80 20.13 15.73
N ILE A 428 -9.37 21.40 15.73
CA ILE A 428 -10.25 22.56 16.01
C ILE A 428 -11.37 22.63 14.97
N THR A 429 -11.05 22.52 13.68
CA THR A 429 -12.05 22.53 12.59
C THR A 429 -13.08 21.41 12.70
N ARG A 430 -12.69 20.25 13.25
CA ARG A 430 -13.59 19.12 13.45
C ARG A 430 -14.49 19.29 14.69
N HIS A 431 -13.91 19.71 15.82
CA HIS A 431 -14.57 19.65 17.13
C HIS A 431 -15.06 21.00 17.68
N ASP A 432 -14.54 22.12 17.18
CA ASP A 432 -14.88 23.47 17.62
C ASP A 432 -15.09 24.42 16.42
N PRO A 433 -16.08 24.17 15.54
CA PRO A 433 -16.40 25.06 14.42
C PRO A 433 -17.11 26.32 14.92
N THR A 434 -16.39 27.17 15.67
CA THR A 434 -16.89 28.40 16.28
C THR A 434 -15.97 29.60 15.98
N PRO A 435 -16.44 30.85 16.15
CA PRO A 435 -15.57 32.04 16.08
C PRO A 435 -14.31 31.95 16.96
N ALA A 436 -14.42 31.30 18.13
CA ALA A 436 -13.29 31.07 19.03
C ALA A 436 -12.27 30.09 18.41
N GLY A 437 -12.74 29.02 17.76
CA GLY A 437 -11.91 28.08 17.01
C GLY A 437 -11.14 28.75 15.88
N LEU A 438 -11.79 29.60 15.07
CA LEU A 438 -11.11 30.35 13.99
C LEU A 438 -10.02 31.26 14.55
N ARG A 439 -10.32 32.00 15.63
CA ARG A 439 -9.34 32.85 16.33
C ARG A 439 -8.16 32.03 16.83
N ALA A 440 -8.42 30.86 17.40
CA ALA A 440 -7.37 29.96 17.86
C ALA A 440 -6.46 29.54 16.70
N ILE A 441 -7.01 29.11 15.55
CA ILE A 441 -6.23 28.74 14.37
C ILE A 441 -5.39 29.90 13.85
N ALA A 442 -5.96 31.11 13.76
CA ALA A 442 -5.26 32.31 13.29
C ALA A 442 -4.08 32.69 14.19
N GLY A 443 -4.22 32.50 15.51
CA GLY A 443 -3.19 32.79 16.50
C GLY A 443 -2.08 31.74 16.61
N LEU A 444 -2.27 30.53 16.06
CA LEU A 444 -1.27 29.47 16.16
C LEU A 444 -0.03 29.74 15.29
N PRO A 445 1.18 29.46 15.79
CA PRO A 445 2.39 29.56 14.98
C PRO A 445 2.37 28.47 13.89
N ALA A 446 2.60 28.86 12.64
CA ALA A 446 2.69 27.94 11.50
C ALA A 446 4.09 28.04 10.90
N LEU A 447 4.62 26.92 10.38
CA LEU A 447 5.91 26.92 9.68
C LEU A 447 5.88 27.75 8.39
N GLN A 448 4.73 27.78 7.72
CA GLN A 448 4.49 28.53 6.49
C GLN A 448 3.18 29.33 6.62
N PRO A 449 3.15 30.64 6.28
CA PRO A 449 1.92 31.43 6.30
C PRO A 449 0.80 30.85 5.42
N ALA A 450 1.17 30.20 4.31
CA ALA A 450 0.22 29.55 3.40
C ALA A 450 -0.56 28.40 4.06
N ASP A 451 0.05 27.65 4.98
CA ASP A 451 -0.64 26.59 5.70
C ASP A 451 -1.69 27.16 6.67
N ARG A 452 -1.39 28.32 7.28
CA ARG A 452 -2.35 29.05 8.10
C ARG A 452 -3.53 29.52 7.29
N ALA A 453 -3.27 30.18 6.16
CA ALA A 453 -4.34 30.62 5.25
C ALA A 453 -5.25 29.45 4.82
N ARG A 454 -4.66 28.31 4.44
CA ARG A 454 -5.42 27.09 4.07
C ARG A 454 -6.28 26.58 5.23
N ALA A 455 -5.75 26.54 6.45
CA ALA A 455 -6.48 26.08 7.62
C ALA A 455 -7.62 27.03 8.03
N VAL A 456 -7.40 28.34 7.98
CA VAL A 456 -8.44 29.36 8.23
C VAL A 456 -9.59 29.21 7.25
N LEU A 457 -9.29 29.03 5.96
CA LEU A 457 -10.32 28.82 4.93
C LEU A 457 -11.10 27.52 5.15
N ALA A 458 -10.40 26.41 5.41
CA ALA A 458 -11.05 25.13 5.72
C ALA A 458 -11.91 25.19 6.98
N HIS A 459 -11.54 26.01 7.97
CA HIS A 459 -12.36 26.25 9.17
C HIS A 459 -13.60 27.08 8.85
N ALA A 460 -13.41 28.19 8.12
CA ALA A 460 -14.51 29.02 7.65
C ALA A 460 -15.51 28.23 6.80
N GLU A 461 -15.08 27.18 6.10
CA GLU A 461 -15.96 26.26 5.35
C GLU A 461 -16.98 25.52 6.20
N ARG A 462 -16.70 25.35 7.50
CA ARG A 462 -17.58 24.64 8.44
C ARG A 462 -18.34 25.58 9.38
N LEU A 463 -17.99 26.86 9.39
CA LEU A 463 -18.69 27.87 10.19
C LEU A 463 -20.04 28.20 9.58
N ASP A 464 -21.01 28.45 10.46
CA ASP A 464 -22.29 29.04 10.07
C ASP A 464 -22.05 30.42 9.43
N ALA A 465 -22.78 30.71 8.34
CA ALA A 465 -22.60 31.95 7.59
C ALA A 465 -22.85 33.20 8.44
N GLY A 466 -23.83 33.15 9.37
CA GLY A 466 -24.12 34.26 10.28
C GLY A 466 -23.01 34.55 11.29
N LEU A 467 -22.09 33.60 11.52
CA LEU A 467 -20.98 33.73 12.48
C LEU A 467 -19.66 34.16 11.82
N LEU A 468 -19.56 34.16 10.49
CA LEU A 468 -18.31 34.46 9.78
C LEU A 468 -17.79 35.88 10.05
N ALA A 469 -18.69 36.87 10.09
CA ALA A 469 -18.33 38.26 10.35
C ALA A 469 -17.68 38.44 11.73
N GLU A 470 -18.31 37.86 12.76
CA GLU A 470 -17.80 37.84 14.13
C GLU A 470 -16.45 37.13 14.17
N ALA A 471 -16.35 35.94 13.56
CA ALA A 471 -15.14 35.11 13.57
C ALA A 471 -13.94 35.81 12.95
N VAL A 472 -14.11 36.47 11.80
CA VAL A 472 -13.05 37.21 11.12
C VAL A 472 -12.60 38.40 11.95
N GLY A 473 -13.53 39.21 12.47
CA GLY A 473 -13.21 40.36 13.32
C GLY A 473 -12.49 39.95 14.60
N ALA A 474 -12.91 38.83 15.19
CA ALA A 474 -12.30 38.20 16.35
C ALA A 474 -10.88 37.66 16.10
N ALA A 475 -10.61 37.13 14.91
CA ALA A 475 -9.37 36.46 14.56
C ALA A 475 -8.23 37.42 14.17
N GLY A 476 -8.56 38.67 13.82
CA GLY A 476 -7.56 39.66 13.42
C GLY A 476 -6.79 39.25 12.17
N LEU A 477 -7.49 38.68 11.19
CA LEU A 477 -6.91 38.26 9.92
C LEU A 477 -6.44 39.49 9.11
N ASP A 478 -5.44 39.29 8.25
CA ASP A 478 -5.09 40.30 7.25
C ASP A 478 -6.24 40.53 6.25
N ASP A 479 -6.20 41.66 5.54
CA ASP A 479 -7.28 42.05 4.63
C ASP A 479 -7.44 41.06 3.46
N GLU A 480 -6.37 40.46 2.94
CA GLU A 480 -6.44 39.49 1.84
C GLU A 480 -7.16 38.20 2.28
N LEU A 481 -6.81 37.65 3.44
CA LEU A 481 -7.42 36.45 3.96
C LEU A 481 -8.85 36.71 4.46
N THR A 482 -9.09 37.89 5.03
CA THR A 482 -10.43 38.38 5.37
C THR A 482 -11.33 38.41 4.15
N GLU A 483 -10.87 38.99 3.05
CA GLU A 483 -11.61 39.05 1.79
C GLU A 483 -11.98 37.64 1.31
N ARG A 484 -11.01 36.72 1.28
CA ARG A 484 -11.24 35.34 0.83
C ARG A 484 -12.24 34.58 1.68
N VAL A 485 -12.20 34.77 3.00
CA VAL A 485 -13.16 34.14 3.93
C VAL A 485 -14.56 34.71 3.73
N LEU A 486 -14.70 36.04 3.69
CA LEU A 486 -16.00 36.70 3.61
C LEU A 486 -16.61 36.66 2.20
N SER A 487 -15.82 36.53 1.13
CA SER A 487 -16.30 36.39 -0.25
C SER A 487 -17.29 35.25 -0.43
N ARG A 488 -17.22 34.23 0.41
CA ARG A 488 -18.16 33.10 0.42
C ARG A 488 -19.57 33.49 0.84
N LEU A 489 -19.73 34.58 1.60
CA LEU A 489 -21.05 35.11 1.93
C LEU A 489 -21.77 35.67 0.70
N ALA A 490 -21.03 36.20 -0.28
CA ALA A 490 -21.61 36.72 -1.51
C ALA A 490 -22.13 35.62 -2.44
N GLU A 491 -21.64 34.38 -2.28
CA GLU A 491 -22.08 33.20 -3.03
C GLU A 491 -23.33 32.54 -2.43
N ASN A 492 -23.69 32.87 -1.18
CA ASN A 492 -24.83 32.29 -0.48
C ASN A 492 -26.12 33.11 -0.70
N ASP A 493 -27.21 32.43 -1.05
CA ASP A 493 -28.54 33.03 -1.24
C ASP A 493 -29.20 33.53 0.07
N GLY A 494 -28.59 33.26 1.23
CA GLY A 494 -29.08 33.58 2.58
C GLY A 494 -28.91 35.05 3.00
N GLN A 495 -29.15 36.01 2.11
CA GLN A 495 -28.78 37.43 2.28
C GLN A 495 -29.56 38.20 3.37
N SER A 496 -30.52 37.57 4.06
CA SER A 496 -31.41 38.25 5.01
C SER A 496 -31.01 38.09 6.48
N GLU A 497 -30.04 37.25 6.81
CA GLU A 497 -29.63 37.06 8.21
C GLU A 497 -28.74 38.22 8.68
N PRO A 498 -28.95 38.78 9.90
CA PRO A 498 -28.19 39.92 10.39
C PRO A 498 -26.66 39.73 10.37
N GLY A 499 -26.19 38.54 10.73
CA GLY A 499 -24.76 38.22 10.72
C GLY A 499 -24.16 38.12 9.31
N VAL A 500 -24.95 37.66 8.33
CA VAL A 500 -24.56 37.65 6.92
C VAL A 500 -24.46 39.08 6.38
N ILE A 501 -25.42 39.93 6.72
CA ILE A 501 -25.41 41.36 6.37
C ILE A 501 -24.15 42.05 6.93
N ASP A 502 -23.83 41.82 8.21
CA ASP A 502 -22.62 42.38 8.83
C ASP A 502 -21.34 41.89 8.16
N GLY A 503 -21.33 40.63 7.71
CA GLY A 503 -20.22 40.04 6.97
C GLY A 503 -20.06 40.60 5.56
N LEU A 504 -21.16 40.82 4.83
CA LEU A 504 -21.15 41.48 3.53
C LEU A 504 -20.71 42.95 3.64
N LEU A 505 -21.14 43.67 4.68
CA LEU A 505 -20.65 45.02 4.96
C LEU A 505 -19.15 45.02 5.23
N ALA A 506 -18.65 44.09 6.05
CA ALA A 506 -17.23 43.93 6.30
C ALA A 506 -16.45 43.56 5.01
N LEU A 507 -17.01 42.70 4.16
CA LEU A 507 -16.42 42.34 2.86
C LEU A 507 -16.27 43.57 1.96
N ALA A 508 -17.31 44.40 1.85
CA ALA A 508 -17.26 45.62 1.05
C ALA A 508 -16.18 46.58 1.56
N GLU A 509 -16.07 46.77 2.89
CA GLU A 509 -15.00 47.59 3.50
C GLU A 509 -13.60 47.04 3.22
N VAL A 510 -13.42 45.73 3.29
CA VAL A 510 -12.13 45.06 3.05
C VAL A 510 -11.74 45.20 1.59
N ARG A 511 -12.66 44.96 0.65
CA ARG A 511 -12.42 45.17 -0.79
C ARG A 511 -12.05 46.60 -1.10
N MET A 512 -12.67 47.57 -0.42
CA MET A 512 -12.28 48.98 -0.53
C MET A 512 -10.86 49.24 -0.02
N ARG A 513 -10.42 48.64 1.10
CA ARG A 513 -9.03 48.76 1.58
C ARG A 513 -8.02 48.12 0.63
N LEU A 514 -8.40 47.02 -0.02
CA LEU A 514 -7.58 46.32 -1.03
C LEU A 514 -7.55 47.04 -2.39
N GLY A 515 -8.23 48.19 -2.55
CA GLY A 515 -8.28 48.90 -3.83
C GLY A 515 -9.13 48.20 -4.89
N LEU A 516 -10.16 47.46 -4.47
CA LEU A 516 -11.09 46.73 -5.34
C LEU A 516 -12.50 47.37 -5.31
N PRO A 517 -12.67 48.64 -5.75
CA PRO A 517 -13.94 49.35 -5.62
C PRO A 517 -15.06 48.71 -6.44
N ASP A 518 -14.77 48.12 -7.60
CA ASP A 518 -15.80 47.47 -8.43
C ASP A 518 -16.40 46.24 -7.73
N ALA A 519 -15.55 45.36 -7.21
CA ALA A 519 -15.99 44.19 -6.44
C ALA A 519 -16.70 44.58 -5.13
N ALA A 520 -16.32 45.69 -4.49
CA ALA A 520 -17.09 46.24 -3.36
C ALA A 520 -18.49 46.71 -3.81
N GLY A 521 -18.60 47.25 -5.03
CA GLY A 521 -19.87 47.71 -5.62
C GLY A 521 -20.90 46.61 -5.80
N GLU A 522 -20.46 45.42 -6.21
CA GLU A 522 -21.33 44.24 -6.35
C GLU A 522 -21.95 43.84 -5.00
N VAL A 523 -21.14 43.82 -3.94
CA VAL A 523 -21.59 43.49 -2.58
C VAL A 523 -22.55 44.56 -2.05
N ILE A 524 -22.21 45.83 -2.26
CA ILE A 524 -23.08 46.96 -1.91
C ILE A 524 -24.42 46.85 -2.61
N ALA A 525 -24.44 46.48 -3.90
CA ALA A 525 -25.68 46.36 -4.67
C ALA A 525 -26.58 45.26 -4.09
N ALA A 526 -26.01 44.12 -3.70
CA ALA A 526 -26.76 43.05 -3.02
C ALA A 526 -27.36 43.50 -1.68
N LEU A 527 -26.69 44.42 -0.96
CA LEU A 527 -27.16 44.93 0.32
C LEU A 527 -28.25 46.00 0.23
N LEU A 528 -28.50 46.60 -0.94
CA LEU A 528 -29.49 47.68 -1.08
C LEU A 528 -30.93 47.22 -0.83
N ASP A 529 -31.24 45.97 -1.15
CA ASP A 529 -32.58 45.39 -0.99
C ASP A 529 -32.71 44.58 0.32
N ALA A 530 -31.65 44.49 1.12
CA ALA A 530 -31.64 43.72 2.36
C ALA A 530 -32.36 44.45 3.51
N PRO A 531 -32.98 43.73 4.46
CA PRO A 531 -33.59 44.32 5.65
C PRO A 531 -32.50 44.75 6.66
N LEU A 532 -31.97 45.96 6.49
CA LEU A 532 -30.87 46.51 7.31
C LEU A 532 -31.39 47.21 8.58
N SER A 533 -30.75 46.96 9.72
CA SER A 533 -30.90 47.79 10.93
C SER A 533 -30.33 49.21 10.73
N ASP A 534 -30.72 50.18 11.56
CA ASP A 534 -30.25 51.57 11.44
C ASP A 534 -28.73 51.69 11.43
N ALA A 535 -28.04 50.91 12.27
CA ALA A 535 -26.57 50.87 12.33
C ALA A 535 -25.96 50.29 11.04
N GLN A 536 -26.56 49.22 10.49
CA GLN A 536 -26.13 48.62 9.22
C GLN A 536 -26.39 49.56 8.03
N GLN A 537 -27.53 50.26 8.02
CA GLN A 537 -27.82 51.28 7.02
C GLN A 537 -26.80 52.42 7.06
N GLN A 538 -26.41 52.86 8.26
CA GLN A 538 -25.37 53.87 8.43
C GLN A 538 -24.03 53.38 7.87
N ARG A 539 -23.62 52.17 8.23
CA ARG A 539 -22.38 51.55 7.72
C ARG A 539 -22.41 51.39 6.20
N LEU A 540 -23.52 50.95 5.62
CA LEU A 540 -23.70 50.86 4.16
C LEU A 540 -23.55 52.22 3.47
N ARG A 541 -24.15 53.28 4.03
CA ARG A 541 -24.01 54.65 3.50
C ARG A 541 -22.55 55.09 3.46
N ARG A 542 -21.80 54.87 4.55
CA ARG A 542 -20.37 55.21 4.63
C ARG A 542 -19.55 54.51 3.54
N VAL A 543 -19.75 53.20 3.36
CA VAL A 543 -19.03 52.42 2.35
C VAL A 543 -19.44 52.84 0.93
N ARG A 544 -20.72 53.18 0.70
CA ARG A 544 -21.19 53.72 -0.58
C ARG A 544 -20.53 55.06 -0.94
N ILE A 545 -20.44 55.99 0.02
CA ILE A 545 -19.74 57.27 -0.17
C ILE A 545 -18.28 56.99 -0.49
N TRP A 546 -17.60 56.20 0.35
CA TRP A 546 -16.19 55.87 0.17
C TRP A 546 -15.90 55.26 -1.22
N ARG A 547 -16.73 54.31 -1.68
CA ARG A 547 -16.63 53.73 -3.02
C ARG A 547 -16.77 54.78 -4.12
N ARG A 548 -17.82 55.60 -4.07
CA ARG A 548 -18.10 56.62 -5.09
C ARG A 548 -16.95 57.64 -5.21
N LEU A 549 -16.40 58.09 -4.08
CA LEU A 549 -15.22 58.96 -4.07
C LEU A 549 -14.00 58.27 -4.68
N THR A 550 -13.78 56.99 -4.36
CA THR A 550 -12.65 56.20 -4.88
C THR A 550 -12.68 56.05 -6.40
N ILE A 551 -13.87 55.94 -7.02
CA ILE A 551 -14.02 55.87 -8.48
C ILE A 551 -14.19 57.25 -9.15
N GLY A 552 -14.03 58.36 -8.41
CA GLY A 552 -14.16 59.72 -8.92
C GLY A 552 -15.59 60.21 -9.16
N ASP A 553 -16.61 59.49 -8.68
CA ASP A 553 -18.02 59.87 -8.82
C ASP A 553 -18.49 60.72 -7.62
N THR A 554 -17.98 61.95 -7.55
CA THR A 554 -18.25 62.88 -6.44
C THR A 554 -19.72 63.28 -6.38
N GLU A 555 -20.36 63.58 -7.51
CA GLU A 555 -21.80 63.91 -7.53
C GLU A 555 -22.67 62.71 -7.14
N GLY A 556 -22.32 61.50 -7.57
CA GLY A 556 -23.00 60.28 -7.14
C GLY A 556 -22.83 59.99 -5.64
N ALA A 557 -21.72 60.42 -5.02
CA ALA A 557 -21.55 60.36 -3.57
C ALA A 557 -22.50 61.34 -2.84
N TRP A 558 -22.66 62.57 -3.36
CA TRP A 558 -23.61 63.57 -2.84
C TRP A 558 -25.08 63.21 -3.03
N ALA A 559 -25.38 62.39 -4.04
CA ALA A 559 -26.73 61.87 -4.28
C ALA A 559 -27.13 60.72 -3.34
N ILE A 560 -26.28 60.29 -2.38
CA ILE A 560 -26.64 59.27 -1.41
C ILE A 560 -27.58 59.87 -0.37
N ASP A 561 -28.86 59.54 -0.48
CA ASP A 561 -29.91 60.03 0.42
C ASP A 561 -29.59 59.72 1.90
N SER A 562 -29.93 60.68 2.76
CA SER A 562 -29.80 60.56 4.23
C SER A 562 -28.37 60.39 4.75
N ALA A 563 -27.34 60.71 3.95
CA ALA A 563 -25.96 60.78 4.43
C ALA A 563 -25.80 61.91 5.47
N THR A 564 -25.26 61.57 6.64
CA THR A 564 -24.97 62.56 7.68
C THR A 564 -23.55 63.13 7.51
N SER A 565 -23.25 64.21 8.24
CA SER A 565 -21.89 64.74 8.32
C SER A 565 -20.86 63.72 8.83
N GLU A 566 -21.26 62.86 9.77
CA GLU A 566 -20.42 61.79 10.32
C GLU A 566 -20.10 60.76 9.24
N ASP A 567 -21.07 60.40 8.40
CA ASP A 567 -20.87 59.44 7.32
C ASP A 567 -19.82 59.94 6.30
N TRP A 568 -19.89 61.22 5.96
CA TRP A 568 -18.91 61.90 5.10
C TRP A 568 -17.52 62.00 5.73
N LEU A 569 -17.46 62.37 7.00
CA LEU A 569 -16.20 62.51 7.74
C LEU A 569 -15.45 61.18 7.78
N GLU A 570 -16.16 60.09 8.04
CA GLU A 570 -15.57 58.76 8.10
C GLU A 570 -15.08 58.31 6.72
N ALA A 571 -15.92 58.44 5.68
CA ALA A 571 -15.52 58.08 4.31
C ALA A 571 -14.28 58.85 3.84
N LEU A 572 -14.24 60.18 4.05
CA LEU A 572 -13.08 61.02 3.69
C LEU A 572 -11.84 60.69 4.53
N SER A 573 -12.00 60.22 5.76
CA SER A 573 -10.88 59.78 6.59
C SER A 573 -10.21 58.51 6.08
N LYS A 574 -10.92 57.68 5.31
CA LYS A 574 -10.39 56.46 4.66
C LYS A 574 -9.70 56.73 3.33
N MET A 575 -9.93 57.90 2.73
CA MET A 575 -9.27 58.28 1.49
C MET A 575 -7.77 58.58 1.74
N PRO A 576 -6.89 58.27 0.77
CA PRO A 576 -5.50 58.71 0.81
C PRO A 576 -5.41 60.23 1.02
N ALA A 577 -4.44 60.68 1.79
CA ALA A 577 -4.31 62.12 2.08
C ALA A 577 -3.81 62.94 0.87
N ASP A 578 -3.32 62.28 -0.17
CA ASP A 578 -2.96 62.83 -1.48
C ASP A 578 -4.08 62.75 -2.51
N TRP A 579 -5.28 62.28 -2.13
CA TRP A 579 -6.42 62.26 -3.05
C TRP A 579 -6.79 63.70 -3.45
N ALA A 580 -6.73 63.98 -4.77
CA ALA A 580 -6.79 65.34 -5.31
C ALA A 580 -8.02 66.13 -4.87
N ASP A 581 -9.17 65.47 -4.79
CA ASP A 581 -10.45 66.12 -4.47
C ASP A 581 -10.76 66.13 -2.96
N ARG A 582 -9.82 65.70 -2.10
CA ARG A 582 -10.05 65.57 -0.65
C ARG A 582 -10.39 66.89 0.00
N SER A 583 -9.64 67.96 -0.31
CA SER A 583 -9.86 69.29 0.25
C SER A 583 -11.18 69.87 -0.22
N ASP A 584 -11.46 69.78 -1.53
CA ASP A 584 -12.70 70.28 -2.13
C ASP A 584 -13.93 69.57 -1.52
N MET A 585 -13.86 68.26 -1.32
CA MET A 585 -14.94 67.50 -0.67
C MET A 585 -15.10 67.86 0.80
N ALA A 586 -14.01 68.11 1.53
CA ALA A 586 -14.06 68.55 2.92
C ALA A 586 -14.66 69.97 3.05
N GLU A 587 -14.34 70.89 2.13
CA GLU A 587 -14.89 72.24 2.08
C GLU A 587 -16.38 72.22 1.77
N ARG A 588 -16.78 71.41 0.79
CA ARG A 588 -18.19 71.19 0.45
C ARG A 588 -18.95 70.61 1.64
N ALA A 589 -18.38 69.62 2.35
CA ALA A 589 -18.98 69.05 3.56
C ALA A 589 -19.13 70.08 4.71
N LEU A 590 -18.12 70.93 4.95
CA LEU A 590 -18.22 72.03 5.92
C LEU A 590 -19.31 73.02 5.55
N THR A 591 -19.46 73.33 4.26
CA THR A 591 -20.48 74.26 3.76
C THR A 591 -21.88 73.66 3.91
N THR A 592 -22.06 72.39 3.54
CA THR A 592 -23.36 71.71 3.57
C THR A 592 -23.81 71.39 4.98
N PHE A 593 -22.91 70.90 5.84
CA PHE A 593 -23.26 70.43 7.18
C PHE A 593 -22.90 71.41 8.31
N GLY A 594 -22.33 72.57 8.00
CA GLY A 594 -21.71 73.47 9.00
C GLY A 594 -22.58 73.85 10.19
N GLN A 595 -23.90 73.92 10.03
CA GLN A 595 -24.84 74.22 11.11
C GLN A 595 -25.16 73.02 12.02
N GLN A 596 -24.84 71.80 11.57
CA GLN A 596 -25.12 70.52 12.23
C GLN A 596 -23.87 69.88 12.84
N LEU A 597 -22.67 70.37 12.50
CA LEU A 597 -21.40 69.84 13.01
C LEU A 597 -21.17 70.27 14.45
N ASP A 598 -20.82 69.31 15.31
CA ASP A 598 -20.17 69.62 16.59
C ASP A 598 -18.75 70.17 16.36
N ALA A 599 -18.17 70.79 17.40
CA ALA A 599 -16.86 71.42 17.32
C ALA A 599 -15.72 70.44 16.94
N GLY A 600 -15.81 69.17 17.35
CA GLY A 600 -14.82 68.14 17.03
C GLY A 600 -14.91 67.69 15.58
N SER A 601 -16.11 67.43 15.07
CA SER A 601 -16.37 67.07 13.68
C SER A 601 -15.95 68.21 12.73
N LYS A 602 -16.25 69.45 13.08
CA LYS A 602 -15.80 70.64 12.35
C LYS A 602 -14.28 70.75 12.30
N ALA A 603 -13.60 70.61 13.44
CA ALA A 603 -12.14 70.64 13.50
C ALA A 603 -11.48 69.53 12.66
N ARG A 604 -12.09 68.34 12.59
CA ARG A 604 -11.58 67.24 11.76
C ARG A 604 -11.70 67.53 10.27
N PHE A 605 -12.78 68.18 9.80
CA PHE A 605 -12.87 68.62 8.41
C PHE A 605 -11.89 69.76 8.10
N GLU A 606 -11.77 70.75 8.98
CA GLU A 606 -10.80 71.86 8.83
C GLU A 606 -9.36 71.33 8.78
N ALA A 607 -9.04 70.28 9.55
CA ALA A 607 -7.74 69.61 9.47
C ALA A 607 -7.47 68.93 8.12
N MET A 608 -8.52 68.55 7.36
CA MET A 608 -8.35 68.02 6.00
C MET A 608 -8.16 69.13 4.95
N LEU A 609 -8.53 70.38 5.27
CA LEU A 609 -8.30 71.56 4.42
C LEU A 609 -6.91 72.15 4.59
N ALA A 610 -6.28 71.89 5.75
CA ALA A 610 -4.96 72.43 6.04
C ALA A 610 -4.01 72.07 4.88
N PRO A 611 -3.40 73.07 4.21
CA PRO A 611 -2.44 72.79 3.15
C PRO A 611 -1.39 71.87 3.75
N ARG A 612 -1.12 70.75 3.09
CA ARG A 612 0.04 69.93 3.45
C ARG A 612 1.23 70.85 3.35
N ASP A 613 1.83 71.22 4.48
CA ASP A 613 3.08 71.97 4.52
C ASP A 613 4.16 71.13 3.83
N GLY A 614 4.22 71.24 2.50
CA GLY A 614 5.17 70.55 1.63
C GLY A 614 6.56 71.15 1.72
N SER A 615 6.90 71.84 2.81
CA SER A 615 8.07 72.72 2.91
C SER A 615 9.07 72.30 3.99
N SER A 616 8.96 71.13 4.63
CA SER A 616 9.88 70.71 5.71
C SER A 616 10.79 69.51 5.42
N LEU A 617 10.87 68.98 4.19
CA LEU A 617 11.67 67.79 3.86
C LEU A 617 12.74 67.97 2.76
N GLU A 618 13.07 69.19 2.33
CA GLU A 618 14.19 69.43 1.41
C GLU A 618 15.50 69.91 2.06
N ASP A 619 15.60 70.01 3.39
CA ASP A 619 16.87 70.31 4.10
C ASP A 619 17.10 69.33 5.28
N SER A 620 17.58 68.11 4.99
CA SER A 620 18.40 67.25 5.87
C SER A 620 18.99 66.06 5.12
#